data_AF-A0A1L8H1G2-F1
#
_entry.id   AF-A0A1L8H1G2-F1
#
_cell.length_a   1.000
_cell.length_b   1.000
_cell.length_c   1.000
_cell.angle_alpha   90.00
_cell.angle_beta   90.00
_cell.angle_gamma   90.00
#
_symmetry.space_group_name_H-M   'P 1'
#
loop_
_entity.id
_entity.type
_entity.pdbx_description
1 polymer ?
#
loop_
_entity_poly.entity_id
_entity_poly.type
_entity_poly.pdbx_seq_one_letter_code
_entity_poly.pdbx_strand_id
1 'polypeptide(L)'
;MKALILITSLLAVAFATDNIDIKNEKNVNTDVHQTVNIDNHDNVANVNQYNGWDSWNTMWDYNRGVFAVRLLSKKACVVSRINRNVVPSLEHLNKASQEKQKANAPPPPSMTYTVTKNRVRNVAQFGKHIAALCNNIPTYHATEVQGAALFSSQQGCSSISILRILGISLCGNIGC
;
A
#
# COMPACT_ATOMS: atom_id res chain seq x y z
N MET A 1 31.48 -53.67 -8.22
CA MET A 1 30.50 -52.88 -7.45
C MET A 1 30.16 -51.64 -8.27
N LYS A 2 28.91 -51.51 -8.75
CA LYS A 2 28.44 -50.37 -9.56
C LYS A 2 27.99 -49.26 -8.62
N ALA A 3 28.59 -48.07 -8.71
CA ALA A 3 28.12 -46.88 -8.00
C ALA A 3 27.06 -46.17 -8.85
N LEU A 4 25.85 -46.02 -8.29
CA LEU A 4 24.74 -45.29 -8.90
C LEU A 4 24.81 -43.83 -8.40
N ILE A 5 25.13 -42.89 -9.28
CA ILE A 5 25.12 -41.46 -8.96
C ILE A 5 23.70 -40.94 -9.19
N LEU A 6 22.97 -40.67 -8.10
CA LEU A 6 21.69 -39.98 -8.12
C LEU A 6 21.94 -38.48 -8.25
N ILE A 7 21.68 -37.93 -9.44
CA ILE A 7 21.69 -36.49 -9.68
C ILE A 7 20.32 -35.97 -9.22
N THR A 8 20.26 -35.46 -7.99
CA THR A 8 19.09 -34.72 -7.51
C THR A 8 19.12 -33.33 -8.13
N SER A 9 18.27 -33.09 -9.13
CA SER A 9 18.03 -31.74 -9.65
C SER A 9 17.32 -30.90 -8.60
N LEU A 10 18.04 -29.98 -7.95
CA LEU A 10 17.42 -28.87 -7.24
C LEU A 10 16.85 -27.92 -8.31
N LEU A 11 15.56 -28.02 -8.60
CA LEU A 11 14.84 -26.91 -9.22
C LEU A 11 14.73 -25.80 -8.17
N ALA A 12 15.65 -24.85 -8.20
CA ALA A 12 15.45 -23.57 -7.54
C ALA A 12 14.31 -22.86 -8.27
N VAL A 13 13.12 -22.80 -7.66
CA VAL A 13 12.03 -21.95 -8.13
C VAL A 13 12.50 -20.52 -7.89
N ALA A 14 12.94 -19.84 -8.94
CA ALA A 14 13.20 -18.40 -8.89
C ALA A 14 11.84 -17.69 -8.79
N PHE A 15 11.50 -17.18 -7.61
CA PHE A 15 10.31 -16.35 -7.42
C PHE A 15 10.57 -14.96 -8.02
N ALA A 16 9.68 -14.51 -8.91
CA ALA A 16 9.76 -13.17 -9.49
C ALA A 16 9.11 -12.17 -8.53
N THR A 17 9.93 -11.40 -7.81
CA THR A 17 9.50 -10.17 -7.11
C THR A 17 9.88 -8.98 -7.97
N ASP A 18 8.90 -8.26 -8.51
CA ASP A 18 9.13 -7.07 -9.33
C ASP A 18 9.35 -5.87 -8.40
N ASN A 19 10.59 -5.44 -8.20
CA ASN A 19 10.94 -4.25 -7.41
C ASN A 19 11.23 -3.06 -8.34
N ILE A 20 10.45 -1.99 -8.28
CA ILE A 20 10.57 -0.82 -9.17
C ILE A 20 10.68 0.46 -8.35
N ASP A 21 11.68 1.29 -8.67
CA ASP A 21 11.91 2.61 -8.05
C ASP A 21 11.45 3.74 -9.00
N ILE A 22 10.65 4.66 -8.48
CA ILE A 22 9.94 5.71 -9.23
C ILE A 22 10.22 7.06 -8.57
N LYS A 23 11.06 7.88 -9.20
CA LYS A 23 11.33 9.24 -8.74
C LYS A 23 10.22 10.19 -9.20
N ASN A 24 9.56 10.85 -8.26
CA ASN A 24 8.59 11.90 -8.56
C ASN A 24 9.29 13.26 -8.49
N GLU A 25 9.77 13.78 -9.63
CA GLU A 25 10.33 15.13 -9.65
C GLU A 25 9.24 16.17 -9.28
N LYS A 26 9.42 16.82 -8.12
CA LYS A 26 8.85 18.15 -7.84
C LYS A 26 10.02 19.08 -7.54
N ASN A 27 10.01 20.25 -8.16
CA ASN A 27 11.08 21.25 -8.09
C ASN A 27 11.50 21.57 -6.64
N VAL A 28 12.82 21.64 -6.44
CA VAL A 28 13.59 22.19 -5.30
C VAL A 28 13.66 21.30 -4.03
N ASN A 29 14.82 20.64 -3.88
CA ASN A 29 15.43 20.09 -2.65
C ASN A 29 14.74 18.96 -1.85
N THR A 30 13.68 18.33 -2.35
CA THR A 30 13.13 17.11 -1.72
C THR A 30 12.88 16.01 -2.75
N ASP A 31 13.74 14.99 -2.76
CA ASP A 31 13.61 13.82 -3.63
C ASP A 31 12.48 12.91 -3.14
N VAL A 32 11.24 13.29 -3.44
CA VAL A 32 10.08 12.42 -3.23
C VAL A 32 10.11 11.30 -4.26
N HIS A 33 10.23 10.06 -3.81
CA HIS A 33 10.19 8.91 -4.69
C HIS A 33 9.36 7.79 -4.07
N GLN A 34 8.87 6.90 -4.94
CA GLN A 34 8.04 5.77 -4.58
C GLN A 34 8.70 4.49 -5.06
N THR A 35 8.65 3.45 -4.24
CA THR A 35 9.02 2.09 -4.67
C THR A 35 7.78 1.23 -4.66
N VAL A 36 7.63 0.39 -5.68
CA VAL A 36 6.58 -0.61 -5.79
C VAL A 36 7.24 -1.97 -5.78
N ASN A 37 6.73 -2.87 -4.96
CA ASN A 37 7.08 -4.27 -5.06
C ASN A 37 5.83 -5.13 -5.13
N ILE A 38 5.79 -6.02 -6.11
CA ILE A 38 4.67 -6.89 -6.40
C ILE A 38 5.12 -8.32 -6.26
N ASP A 39 4.38 -9.06 -5.45
CA ASP A 39 4.53 -10.50 -5.29
C ASP A 39 3.27 -11.17 -5.85
N ASN A 40 3.40 -11.66 -7.09
CA ASN A 40 2.31 -12.35 -7.78
C ASN A 40 2.00 -13.73 -7.16
N HIS A 41 2.93 -14.33 -6.41
CA HIS A 41 2.72 -15.62 -5.76
C HIS A 41 1.82 -15.46 -4.53
N ASP A 42 2.14 -14.50 -3.65
CA ASP A 42 1.34 -14.19 -2.46
C ASP A 42 0.14 -13.27 -2.78
N ASN A 43 0.01 -12.80 -4.04
CA ASN A 43 -1.01 -11.88 -4.53
C ASN A 43 -1.07 -10.60 -3.68
N VAL A 44 0.10 -10.02 -3.44
CA VAL A 44 0.28 -8.82 -2.64
C VAL A 44 1.08 -7.74 -3.38
N ALA A 45 0.85 -6.48 -3.01
CA ALA A 45 1.65 -5.36 -3.48
C ALA A 45 2.03 -4.46 -2.30
N ASN A 46 3.26 -3.97 -2.26
CA ASN A 46 3.68 -2.91 -1.37
C ASN A 46 4.07 -1.66 -2.16
N VAL A 47 3.67 -0.49 -1.66
CA VAL A 47 4.11 0.80 -2.20
C VAL A 47 4.63 1.65 -1.07
N ASN A 48 5.88 2.11 -1.18
CA ASN A 48 6.53 2.95 -0.19
C ASN A 48 6.81 4.31 -0.80
N GLN A 49 6.43 5.39 -0.12
CA GLN A 49 6.84 6.75 -0.47
C GLN A 49 7.85 7.26 0.53
N TYR A 50 8.96 7.75 0.02
CA TYR A 50 10.00 8.41 0.80
C TYR A 50 9.85 9.92 0.63
N ASN A 51 9.42 10.59 1.70
CA ASN A 51 9.22 12.04 1.76
C ASN A 51 9.51 12.56 3.17
N GLY A 52 10.68 12.23 3.73
CA GLY A 52 11.04 12.62 5.10
C GLY A 52 9.99 12.17 6.12
N TRP A 53 9.51 13.09 6.97
CA TRP A 53 8.47 12.81 7.97
C TRP A 53 7.10 12.46 7.37
N ASP A 54 6.83 12.89 6.14
CA ASP A 54 5.59 12.60 5.41
C ASP A 54 5.68 11.30 4.58
N SER A 55 6.66 10.45 4.90
CA SER A 55 6.78 9.11 4.32
C SER A 55 5.62 8.22 4.77
N TRP A 56 5.26 7.29 3.89
CA TRP A 56 4.25 6.29 4.17
C TRP A 56 4.57 4.99 3.44
N ASN A 57 4.00 3.90 3.95
CA ASN A 57 4.10 2.57 3.34
C ASN A 57 2.71 1.98 3.22
N THR A 58 2.43 1.29 2.13
CA THR A 58 1.19 0.54 1.94
C THR A 58 1.48 -0.92 1.68
N MET A 59 0.56 -1.78 2.13
CA MET A 59 0.54 -3.20 1.83
C MET A 59 -0.88 -3.56 1.43
N TRP A 60 -1.02 -4.20 0.28
CA TRP A 60 -2.27 -4.63 -0.31
C TRP A 60 -2.25 -6.16 -0.38
N ASP A 61 -3.13 -6.82 0.37
CA ASP A 61 -3.30 -8.27 0.34
C ASP A 61 -4.60 -8.57 -0.40
N TYR A 62 -4.48 -8.88 -1.70
CA TYR A 62 -5.63 -9.08 -2.57
C TYR A 62 -6.30 -10.43 -2.34
N ASN A 63 -5.60 -11.42 -1.79
CA ASN A 63 -6.19 -12.69 -1.37
C ASN A 63 -7.16 -12.49 -0.20
N ARG A 64 -6.77 -11.65 0.78
CA ARG A 64 -7.60 -11.33 1.95
C ARG A 64 -8.56 -10.18 1.72
N GLY A 65 -8.38 -9.41 0.64
CA GLY A 65 -9.22 -8.25 0.32
C GLY A 65 -9.04 -7.10 1.30
N VAL A 66 -7.84 -6.93 1.86
CA VAL A 66 -7.50 -5.88 2.84
C VAL A 66 -6.25 -5.13 2.42
N PHE A 67 -6.17 -3.87 2.79
CA PHE A 67 -4.95 -3.09 2.67
C PHE A 67 -4.66 -2.37 3.99
N ALA A 68 -3.40 -2.03 4.18
CA ALA A 68 -2.98 -1.17 5.27
C ALA A 68 -2.04 -0.07 4.79
N VAL A 69 -2.09 1.06 5.51
CA VAL A 69 -1.24 2.23 5.33
C VAL A 69 -0.56 2.54 6.64
N ARG A 70 0.77 2.54 6.65
CA ARG A 70 1.60 3.06 7.75
C ARG A 70 1.97 4.50 7.45
N LEU A 71 1.54 5.42 8.30
CA LEU A 71 1.84 6.85 8.21
C LEU A 71 2.94 7.20 9.20
N LEU A 72 4.11 7.65 8.72
CA LEU A 72 5.24 7.95 9.59
C LEU A 72 4.97 9.14 10.52
N SER A 73 4.48 10.26 9.97
CA SER A 73 4.17 11.48 10.74
C SER A 73 3.10 11.28 11.81
N LYS A 74 2.20 10.29 11.62
CA LYS A 74 1.15 9.95 12.59
C LYS A 74 1.54 8.82 13.54
N LYS A 75 2.67 8.15 13.33
CA LYS A 75 3.09 6.96 14.09
C LYS A 75 1.94 5.95 14.23
N ALA A 76 1.21 5.73 13.14
CA ALA A 76 -0.02 4.93 13.12
C ALA A 76 -0.10 4.07 11.86
N CYS A 77 -0.75 2.92 11.99
CA CYS A 77 -1.16 2.08 10.86
C CYS A 77 -2.68 2.14 10.73
N VAL A 78 -3.18 2.16 9.51
CA VAL A 78 -4.61 2.15 9.22
C VAL A 78 -4.89 0.97 8.32
N VAL A 79 -5.86 0.13 8.68
CA VAL A 79 -6.27 -1.05 7.91
C VAL A 79 -7.71 -0.91 7.45
N SER A 80 -8.00 -1.30 6.22
CA SER A 80 -9.33 -1.25 5.63
C SER A 80 -9.52 -2.33 4.58
N ARG A 81 -10.77 -2.53 4.14
CA ARG A 81 -11.12 -3.43 3.04
C ARG A 81 -10.77 -2.79 1.69
N ILE A 82 -10.35 -3.62 0.75
CA ILE A 82 -10.12 -3.22 -0.64
C ILE A 82 -11.48 -3.07 -1.33
N ASN A 83 -11.75 -1.88 -1.88
CA ASN A 83 -12.82 -1.69 -2.85
C ASN A 83 -12.32 -2.09 -4.24
N ARG A 84 -12.63 -3.32 -4.66
CA ARG A 84 -12.17 -3.88 -5.95
C ARG A 84 -12.71 -3.17 -7.19
N ASN A 85 -13.74 -2.32 -7.03
CA ASN A 85 -14.28 -1.54 -8.15
C ASN A 85 -13.45 -0.30 -8.48
N VAL A 86 -12.60 0.13 -7.53
CA VAL A 86 -11.82 1.38 -7.63
C VAL A 86 -10.32 1.10 -7.54
N VAL A 87 -9.91 0.18 -6.66
CA VAL A 87 -8.51 -0.19 -6.48
C VAL A 87 -8.01 -0.95 -7.72
N PRO A 88 -6.89 -0.53 -8.35
CA PRO A 88 -6.31 -1.24 -9.48
C PRO A 88 -5.91 -2.69 -9.15
N SER A 89 -5.93 -3.57 -10.14
CA SER A 89 -5.36 -4.92 -10.02
C SER A 89 -3.84 -4.88 -9.84
N LEU A 90 -3.23 -5.98 -9.39
CA LEU A 90 -1.76 -6.09 -9.33
C LEU A 90 -1.14 -5.86 -10.71
N GLU A 91 -1.73 -6.43 -11.76
CA GLU A 91 -1.25 -6.25 -13.13
C GLU A 91 -1.25 -4.77 -13.54
N HIS A 92 -2.33 -4.04 -13.23
CA HIS A 92 -2.41 -2.61 -13.50
C HIS A 92 -1.42 -1.81 -12.65
N LEU A 93 -1.18 -2.18 -11.39
CA LEU A 93 -0.13 -1.57 -10.56
C LEU A 93 1.26 -1.82 -11.17
N ASN A 94 1.54 -3.05 -11.63
CA ASN A 94 2.83 -3.38 -12.23
C ASN A 94 3.06 -2.54 -13.49
N LYS A 95 2.07 -2.53 -14.39
CA LYS A 95 2.14 -1.73 -15.61
C LYS A 95 2.33 -0.25 -15.29
N ALA A 96 1.53 0.31 -14.38
CA ALA A 96 1.63 1.72 -14.00
C ALA A 96 2.98 2.06 -13.35
N SER A 97 3.62 1.12 -12.64
CA SER A 97 4.93 1.34 -12.03
C SER A 97 6.06 1.42 -13.05
N GLN A 98 5.89 0.80 -14.23
CA GLN A 98 6.86 0.81 -15.33
C GLN A 98 6.65 2.00 -16.28
N GLU A 99 5.45 2.61 -16.28
CA GLU A 99 5.12 3.74 -17.13
C GLU A 99 5.68 5.06 -16.59
N LYS A 100 6.24 5.89 -17.48
CA LYS A 100 6.63 7.26 -17.11
C LYS A 100 5.38 8.07 -16.80
N GLN A 101 5.31 8.58 -15.57
CA GLN A 101 4.19 9.40 -15.14
C GLN A 101 4.12 10.71 -15.95
N LYS A 102 2.96 10.99 -16.55
CA LYS A 102 2.73 12.23 -17.29
C LYS A 102 2.49 13.38 -16.30
N ALA A 103 3.18 14.50 -16.49
CA ALA A 103 3.05 15.68 -15.62
C ALA A 103 1.63 16.31 -15.64
N ASN A 104 0.88 16.13 -16.74
CA ASN A 104 -0.43 16.78 -16.97
C ASN A 104 -1.62 15.80 -16.98
N ALA A 105 -1.49 14.63 -16.34
CA ALA A 105 -2.62 13.70 -16.23
C ALA A 105 -3.72 14.28 -15.32
N PRO A 106 -5.01 13.99 -15.58
CA PRO A 106 -6.09 14.30 -14.64
C PRO A 106 -5.78 13.73 -13.24
N PRO A 107 -6.30 14.34 -12.17
CA PRO A 107 -6.18 13.77 -10.84
C PRO A 107 -6.70 12.33 -10.82
N PRO A 108 -5.98 11.39 -10.18
CA PRO A 108 -6.44 10.02 -10.10
C PRO A 108 -7.76 9.92 -9.33
N PRO A 109 -8.54 8.85 -9.55
CA PRO A 109 -9.62 8.48 -8.65
C PRO A 109 -9.11 8.46 -7.21
N SER A 110 -9.90 9.01 -6.29
CA SER A 110 -9.55 9.05 -4.87
C SER A 110 -10.63 8.40 -4.03
N MET A 111 -10.21 7.62 -3.05
CA MET A 111 -11.08 7.03 -2.05
C MET A 111 -10.89 7.76 -0.73
N THR A 112 -11.99 8.00 -0.02
CA THR A 112 -11.96 8.62 1.30
C THR A 112 -12.38 7.60 2.35
N TYR A 113 -11.67 7.55 3.46
CA TYR A 113 -11.92 6.63 4.55
C TYR A 113 -12.01 7.37 5.88
N THR A 114 -13.00 7.01 6.69
CA THR A 114 -13.10 7.47 8.08
C THR A 114 -12.37 6.49 8.98
N VAL A 115 -11.37 6.97 9.71
CA VAL A 115 -10.61 6.17 10.68
C VAL A 115 -11.34 6.14 12.02
N THR A 116 -11.52 4.93 12.53
CA THR A 116 -12.14 4.69 13.84
C THR A 116 -11.19 5.09 14.97
N LYS A 117 -11.75 5.49 16.11
CA LYS A 117 -10.95 5.82 17.31
C LYS A 117 -10.38 4.57 18.00
N ASN A 118 -10.99 3.41 17.77
CA ASN A 118 -10.65 2.17 18.47
C ASN A 118 -9.46 1.48 17.80
N ARG A 119 -8.46 1.14 18.62
CA ARG A 119 -7.30 0.36 18.17
C ARG A 119 -7.70 -1.07 17.86
N VAL A 120 -7.11 -1.62 16.81
CA VAL A 120 -7.13 -3.04 16.52
C VAL A 120 -6.39 -3.77 17.64
N ARG A 121 -7.05 -4.74 18.28
CA ARG A 121 -6.44 -5.55 19.35
C ARG A 121 -5.47 -6.61 18.82
N ASN A 122 -5.81 -7.25 17.71
CA ASN A 122 -5.01 -8.29 17.08
C ASN A 122 -4.78 -7.95 15.61
N VAL A 123 -3.60 -7.44 15.26
CA VAL A 123 -3.26 -7.10 13.86
C VAL A 123 -3.00 -8.35 13.02
N ALA A 124 -2.56 -9.46 13.63
CA ALA A 124 -2.26 -10.70 12.94
C ALA A 124 -3.48 -11.32 12.24
N GLN A 125 -4.70 -10.94 12.64
CA GLN A 125 -5.93 -11.36 11.97
C GLN A 125 -5.98 -10.94 10.48
N PHE A 126 -5.23 -9.91 10.09
CA PHE A 126 -5.17 -9.43 8.71
C PHE A 126 -4.08 -10.12 7.86
N GLY A 127 -3.36 -11.10 8.42
CA GLY A 127 -2.33 -11.85 7.71
C GLY A 127 -0.91 -11.33 7.92
N LYS A 128 0.06 -12.16 7.51
CA LYS A 128 1.50 -11.96 7.78
C LYS A 128 2.05 -10.65 7.23
N HIS A 129 1.62 -10.24 6.03
CA HIS A 129 2.14 -9.04 5.37
C HIS A 129 1.67 -7.75 6.06
N ILE A 130 0.38 -7.68 6.41
CA ILE A 130 -0.19 -6.54 7.15
C ILE A 130 0.39 -6.48 8.57
N ALA A 131 0.51 -7.64 9.23
CA ALA A 131 1.13 -7.73 10.55
C ALA A 131 2.59 -7.23 10.54
N ALA A 132 3.36 -7.59 9.51
CA ALA A 132 4.73 -7.12 9.33
C ALA A 132 4.78 -5.60 9.10
N LEU A 133 3.94 -5.06 8.20
CA LEU A 133 3.88 -3.62 7.92
C LEU A 133 3.58 -2.79 9.17
N CYS A 134 2.55 -3.19 9.91
CA CYS A 134 2.02 -2.47 11.06
C CYS A 134 2.70 -2.86 12.40
N ASN A 135 3.77 -3.64 12.36
CA ASN A 135 4.42 -4.13 13.57
C ASN A 135 4.89 -2.98 14.47
N ASN A 136 4.70 -3.13 15.79
CA ASN A 136 5.06 -2.15 16.83
C ASN A 136 4.44 -0.75 16.65
N ILE A 137 3.34 -0.63 15.90
CA ILE A 137 2.64 0.64 15.69
C ILE A 137 1.13 0.48 15.99
N PRO A 138 0.50 1.44 16.68
CA PRO A 138 -0.94 1.46 16.86
C PRO A 138 -1.68 1.36 15.53
N THR A 139 -2.52 0.32 15.40
CA THR A 139 -3.29 0.06 14.19
C THR A 139 -4.76 0.41 14.42
N TYR A 140 -5.39 1.04 13.45
CA TYR A 140 -6.78 1.50 13.50
C TYR A 140 -7.56 0.98 12.30
N HIS A 141 -8.83 0.67 12.49
CA HIS A 141 -9.72 0.37 11.36
C HIS A 141 -10.14 1.67 10.66
N ALA A 142 -10.34 1.59 9.35
CA ALA A 142 -11.05 2.61 8.60
C ALA A 142 -12.17 2.01 7.76
N THR A 143 -13.15 2.84 7.40
CA THR A 143 -14.27 2.47 6.54
C THR A 143 -14.37 3.46 5.41
N GLU A 144 -14.51 2.96 4.19
CA GLU A 144 -14.68 3.80 3.00
C GLU A 144 -15.97 4.61 3.11
N VAL A 145 -15.88 5.89 2.79
CA VAL A 145 -17.00 6.80 2.70
C VAL A 145 -17.44 6.86 1.25
N GLN A 146 -18.73 6.67 1.01
CA GLN A 146 -19.32 6.67 -0.34
C GLN A 146 -20.54 7.59 -0.41
N GLY A 147 -20.87 8.06 -1.61
CA GLY A 147 -22.08 8.84 -1.88
C GLY A 147 -22.14 10.16 -1.10
N ALA A 148 -23.33 10.53 -0.62
CA ALA A 148 -23.59 11.82 0.02
C ALA A 148 -22.72 12.07 1.28
N ALA A 149 -22.23 11.02 1.94
CA ALA A 149 -21.38 11.12 3.12
C ALA A 149 -19.99 11.72 2.80
N LEU A 150 -19.56 11.72 1.53
CA LEU A 150 -18.34 12.42 1.09
C LEU A 150 -18.42 13.93 1.29
N PHE A 151 -19.63 14.51 1.28
CA PHE A 151 -19.84 15.95 1.48
C PHE A 151 -19.97 16.35 2.95
N SER A 152 -19.87 15.39 3.87
CA SER A 152 -19.81 15.68 5.30
C SER A 152 -18.43 16.23 5.68
N SER A 153 -18.38 17.21 6.58
CA SER A 153 -17.11 17.79 7.04
C SER A 153 -16.31 16.77 7.85
N GLN A 154 -15.34 16.13 7.20
CA GLN A 154 -14.43 15.22 7.86
C GLN A 154 -13.30 16.01 8.52
N GLN A 155 -13.06 15.77 9.81
CA GLN A 155 -11.98 16.44 10.54
C GLN A 155 -10.64 15.76 10.25
N GLY A 156 -9.61 16.55 9.92
CA GLY A 156 -8.21 16.12 9.84
C GLY A 156 -7.96 14.92 8.92
N CYS A 157 -7.69 15.19 7.64
CA CYS A 157 -7.39 14.14 6.66
C CYS A 157 -5.89 14.08 6.34
N SER A 158 -5.37 12.86 6.16
CA SER A 158 -4.04 12.61 5.60
C SER A 158 -4.22 11.94 4.24
N SER A 159 -3.75 12.61 3.19
CA SER A 159 -3.88 12.12 1.82
C SER A 159 -2.57 11.52 1.33
N ILE A 160 -2.66 10.35 0.72
CA ILE A 160 -1.55 9.69 0.02
C ILE A 160 -1.92 9.43 -1.43
N SER A 161 -0.92 9.32 -2.29
CA SER A 161 -1.11 9.07 -3.72
C SER A 161 -0.27 7.88 -4.13
N ILE A 162 -0.90 6.81 -4.61
CA ILE A 162 -0.23 5.62 -5.11
C ILE A 162 0.02 5.81 -6.61
N LEU A 163 1.29 5.90 -7.02
CA LEU A 163 1.71 5.97 -8.43
C LEU A 163 1.06 7.09 -9.26
N ARG A 164 0.43 8.08 -8.62
CA ARG A 164 -0.49 9.05 -9.26
C ARG A 164 -1.66 8.41 -10.03
N ILE A 165 -1.98 7.13 -9.78
CA ILE A 165 -3.13 6.44 -10.37
C ILE A 165 -4.27 6.23 -9.36
N LEU A 166 -3.98 6.33 -8.07
CA LEU A 166 -4.97 6.19 -7.00
C LEU A 166 -4.65 7.11 -5.82
N GLY A 167 -5.62 7.93 -5.41
CA GLY A 167 -5.57 8.71 -4.19
C GLY A 167 -6.26 8.00 -3.02
N ILE A 168 -5.75 8.17 -1.80
CA ILE A 168 -6.39 7.70 -0.57
C ILE A 168 -6.37 8.83 0.45
N SER A 169 -7.53 9.22 0.95
CA SER A 169 -7.70 10.17 2.04
C SER A 169 -8.12 9.43 3.30
N LEU A 170 -7.33 9.50 4.36
CA LEU A 170 -7.61 8.90 5.66
C LEU A 170 -7.98 10.01 6.64
N CYS A 171 -9.24 10.06 7.07
CA CYS A 171 -9.77 11.17 7.85
C CYS A 171 -10.16 10.75 9.28
N GLY A 172 -9.88 11.63 10.24
CA GLY A 172 -10.10 11.41 11.66
C GLY A 172 -8.82 11.67 12.47
N ASN A 173 -8.95 11.61 13.80
CA ASN A 173 -7.80 11.79 14.71
C ASN A 173 -6.93 10.53 14.73
N ILE A 174 -6.00 10.44 13.77
CA ILE A 174 -5.02 9.37 13.65
C ILE A 174 -3.76 9.75 14.45
N GLY A 175 -3.33 8.88 15.37
CA GLY A 175 -2.04 9.04 16.04
C GLY A 175 -1.98 10.09 17.14
N CYS A 176 -3.15 10.55 17.62
CA CYS A 176 -3.28 11.42 18.79
C CYS A 176 -3.51 10.60 20.07
#